data_AF-A0A9W8GGJ7-F1
#
_entry.id   AF-A0A9W8GGJ7-F1
#
_cell.length_a   1.000
_cell.length_b   1.000
_cell.length_c   1.000
_cell.angle_alpha   90.00
_cell.angle_beta   90.00
_cell.angle_gamma   90.00
#
_symmetry.space_group_name_H-M   'P 1'
#
loop_
_entity.id
_entity.type
_entity.pdbx_description
1 polymer ?
#
loop_
_entity_poly.entity_id
_entity_poly.type
_entity_poly.pdbx_seq_one_letter_code
_entity_poly.pdbx_strand_id
1 'polypeptide(L)'
;MDPRSVARFVEDAEHQAMAHRLYTLVFPMDEQNDRVLLGMKKRGFGRDKLNGFGGKVEANETITKGAERELTEESGLVTKSIKQCGLLLFYFEKDPVAMEVHVFLVDRYEGAAVETDEMRPQWFGIRDMPFERMWADDSHWWPYVLRGQKFVGQFWFKADQVTFTQHTLRAVDSLDFA
;
A
#
# COMPACT_ATOMS: atom_id res chain seq x y z
N MET A 1 -20.34 -19.91 3.42
CA MET A 1 -19.06 -19.27 3.79
C MET A 1 -19.23 -17.77 3.68
N ASP A 2 -18.66 -17.01 4.63
CA ASP A 2 -18.87 -15.56 4.76
C ASP A 2 -18.23 -14.81 3.59
N PRO A 3 -18.99 -14.04 2.79
CA PRO A 3 -18.42 -13.19 1.75
C PRO A 3 -17.43 -12.15 2.30
N ARG A 4 -17.36 -11.89 3.61
CA ARG A 4 -16.43 -10.92 4.23
C ARG A 4 -15.06 -11.47 4.59
N SER A 5 -14.79 -12.77 4.42
CA SER A 5 -13.48 -13.33 4.79
C SER A 5 -12.36 -12.89 3.84
N VAL A 6 -11.19 -12.62 4.41
CA VAL A 6 -9.97 -12.23 3.68
C VAL A 6 -9.36 -13.43 2.97
N ALA A 7 -9.49 -14.62 3.55
CA ALA A 7 -9.12 -15.89 2.91
C ALA A 7 -9.83 -16.05 1.56
N ARG A 8 -11.15 -15.82 1.50
CA ARG A 8 -11.88 -15.81 0.23
C ARG A 8 -11.46 -14.69 -0.71
N PHE A 9 -11.05 -13.53 -0.19
CA PHE A 9 -10.54 -12.46 -1.06
C PHE A 9 -9.23 -12.87 -1.77
N VAL A 10 -8.36 -13.63 -1.12
CA VAL A 10 -7.15 -14.17 -1.75
C VAL A 10 -7.47 -15.39 -2.63
N GLU A 11 -8.42 -16.23 -2.22
CA GLU A 11 -8.82 -17.46 -2.94
C GLU A 11 -9.75 -17.23 -4.15
N ASP A 12 -10.64 -16.22 -4.11
CA ASP A 12 -11.61 -15.86 -5.16
C ASP A 12 -10.98 -15.01 -6.26
N ALA A 13 -9.71 -14.62 -6.13
CA ALA A 13 -8.95 -14.07 -7.25
C ALA A 13 -9.00 -15.08 -8.42
N GLU A 14 -9.43 -14.63 -9.61
CA GLU A 14 -9.59 -15.46 -10.83
C GLU A 14 -8.29 -16.17 -11.31
N HIS A 15 -7.21 -16.12 -10.52
CA HIS A 15 -5.92 -16.74 -10.76
C HIS A 15 -5.46 -17.55 -9.54
N GLN A 16 -6.28 -18.51 -9.08
CA GLN A 16 -6.00 -19.49 -8.01
C GLN A 16 -4.62 -20.19 -8.06
N ALA A 17 -3.85 -20.04 -9.14
CA ALA A 17 -2.56 -20.69 -9.35
C ALA A 17 -1.37 -19.73 -9.50
N MET A 18 -1.55 -18.41 -9.44
CA MET A 18 -0.41 -17.48 -9.55
C MET A 18 0.27 -17.31 -8.20
N ALA A 19 1.59 -17.53 -8.19
CA ALA A 19 2.43 -17.19 -7.06
C ALA A 19 2.27 -15.69 -6.76
N HIS A 20 2.22 -15.32 -5.49
CA HIS A 20 2.27 -13.94 -5.07
C HIS A 20 3.60 -13.66 -4.35
N ARG A 21 4.02 -12.40 -4.41
CA ARG A 21 5.11 -11.88 -3.59
C ARG A 21 4.57 -10.82 -2.65
N LEU A 22 4.99 -10.89 -1.40
CA LEU A 22 4.57 -9.99 -0.34
C LEU A 22 5.28 -8.64 -0.44
N TYR A 23 4.51 -7.58 -0.28
CA TYR A 23 4.94 -6.19 -0.24
C TYR A 23 4.21 -5.44 0.88
N THR A 24 4.80 -4.32 1.28
CA THR A 24 4.23 -3.41 2.26
C THR A 24 4.06 -2.03 1.64
N LEU A 25 3.09 -1.27 2.16
CA LEU A 25 2.85 0.11 1.79
C LEU A 25 2.38 0.88 3.03
N VAL A 26 3.12 1.90 3.43
CA VAL A 26 2.98 2.59 4.70
C VAL A 26 2.74 4.07 4.47
N PHE A 27 1.70 4.60 5.12
CA PHE A 27 1.34 6.01 5.10
C PHE A 27 1.48 6.60 6.51
N PRO A 28 2.56 7.36 6.79
CA PRO A 28 2.69 8.15 8.01
C PRO A 28 1.65 9.27 8.02
N MET A 29 0.89 9.37 9.11
CA MET A 29 -0.21 10.31 9.28
C MET A 29 0.16 11.33 10.36
N ASP A 30 -0.05 12.61 10.08
CA ASP A 30 -0.02 13.67 11.08
C ASP A 30 -1.46 14.15 11.31
N GLU A 31 -2.11 13.51 12.29
CA GLU A 31 -3.51 13.76 12.65
C GLU A 31 -3.74 15.18 13.16
N GLN A 32 -2.71 15.84 13.72
CA GLN A 32 -2.83 17.20 14.23
C GLN A 32 -2.98 18.22 13.10
N ASN A 33 -2.35 17.95 11.97
CA ASN A 33 -2.32 18.84 10.81
C ASN A 33 -3.13 18.29 9.60
N ASP A 34 -3.92 17.23 9.80
CA ASP A 34 -4.76 16.59 8.77
C ASP A 34 -3.99 16.26 7.48
N ARG A 35 -2.79 15.72 7.62
CA ARG A 35 -1.87 15.48 6.50
C ARG A 35 -1.23 14.09 6.52
N VAL A 36 -0.87 13.60 5.35
CA VAL A 36 -0.18 12.32 5.12
C VAL A 36 1.16 12.57 4.45
N LEU A 37 2.16 11.78 4.83
CA LEU A 37 3.46 11.81 4.18
C LEU A 37 3.46 10.87 2.98
N LEU A 38 3.79 11.41 1.82
CA LEU A 38 4.10 10.66 0.60
C LEU A 38 5.57 10.85 0.25
N GLY A 39 6.14 9.96 -0.55
CA GLY A 39 7.44 10.15 -1.15
C GLY A 39 7.37 10.12 -2.67
N MET A 40 8.11 11.02 -3.32
CA MET A 40 8.37 10.93 -4.75
C MET A 40 9.46 9.88 -4.99
N LYS A 41 9.12 8.80 -5.70
CA LYS A 41 10.07 7.72 -5.98
C LYS A 41 11.08 8.13 -7.04
N LYS A 42 12.36 8.13 -6.68
CA LYS A 42 13.49 8.62 -7.51
C LYS A 42 14.05 7.54 -8.44
N ARG A 43 13.90 6.26 -8.09
CA ARG A 43 14.42 5.12 -8.86
C ARG A 43 13.54 3.88 -8.69
N GLY A 44 13.75 2.89 -9.57
CA GLY A 44 13.06 1.59 -9.50
C GLY A 44 11.62 1.61 -10.01
N PHE A 45 10.85 0.61 -9.59
CA PHE A 45 9.44 0.45 -9.95
C PHE A 45 8.59 1.59 -9.37
N GLY A 46 7.75 2.23 -10.19
CA GLY A 46 6.98 3.39 -9.76
C GLY A 46 7.76 4.71 -9.70
N ARG A 47 8.94 4.78 -10.32
CA ARG A 47 9.70 6.03 -10.47
C ARG A 47 8.82 7.16 -11.02
N ASP A 48 9.07 8.36 -10.51
CA ASP A 48 8.39 9.62 -10.83
C ASP A 48 6.91 9.67 -10.38
N LYS A 49 6.43 8.67 -9.62
CA LYS A 49 5.15 8.70 -8.92
C LYS A 49 5.33 9.04 -7.43
N LEU A 50 4.33 9.72 -6.87
CA LEU A 50 4.14 9.83 -5.43
C LEU A 50 3.50 8.54 -4.89
N ASN A 51 3.96 8.06 -3.74
CA ASN A 51 3.35 6.92 -3.07
C ASN A 51 3.60 6.97 -1.55
N GLY A 52 3.00 6.04 -0.81
CA GLY A 52 3.48 5.65 0.52
C GLY A 52 4.86 4.98 0.46
N PHE A 53 5.39 4.64 1.62
CA PHE A 53 6.72 4.02 1.78
C PHE A 53 6.59 2.52 1.92
N GLY A 54 7.49 1.75 1.30
CA GLY A 54 7.35 0.30 1.35
C GLY A 54 8.08 -0.45 0.26
N GLY A 55 8.18 -1.76 0.48
CA GLY A 55 8.93 -2.65 -0.39
C GLY A 55 8.60 -4.10 -0.13
N LYS A 56 9.49 -4.98 -0.60
CA LYS A 56 9.32 -6.43 -0.50
C LYS A 56 9.45 -6.86 0.96
N VAL A 57 8.66 -7.85 1.35
CA VAL A 57 8.88 -8.55 2.62
C VAL A 57 9.94 -9.62 2.40
N GLU A 58 10.99 -9.59 3.23
CA GLU A 58 12.09 -10.54 3.18
C GLU A 58 11.74 -11.88 3.85
N ALA A 59 12.43 -12.97 3.49
CA ALA A 59 12.09 -14.32 3.95
C ALA A 59 12.14 -14.53 5.48
N ASN A 60 12.89 -13.69 6.20
CA ASN A 60 13.15 -13.83 7.64
C ASN A 60 12.46 -12.75 8.50
N GLU A 61 11.49 -12.04 7.94
CA GLU A 61 10.74 -11.01 8.66
C GLU A 61 9.22 -11.22 8.56
N THR A 62 8.49 -10.66 9.51
CA THR A 62 7.03 -10.56 9.38
C THR A 62 6.69 -9.40 8.46
N ILE A 63 5.49 -9.41 7.87
CA ILE A 63 5.01 -8.30 7.03
C ILE A 63 5.10 -6.97 7.79
N THR A 64 4.70 -6.93 9.07
CA THR A 64 4.82 -5.74 9.91
C THR A 64 6.27 -5.27 10.08
N LYS A 65 7.22 -6.19 10.29
CA LYS A 65 8.65 -5.85 10.41
C LYS A 65 9.21 -5.30 9.09
N GLY A 66 8.79 -5.88 7.95
CA GLY A 66 9.13 -5.34 6.64
C GLY A 66 8.61 -3.91 6.44
N ALA A 67 7.37 -3.65 6.84
CA ALA A 67 6.77 -2.31 6.76
C ALA A 67 7.53 -1.28 7.61
N GLU A 68 7.91 -1.65 8.84
CA GLU A 68 8.70 -0.79 9.74
C GLU A 68 10.12 -0.52 9.20
N ARG A 69 10.78 -1.56 8.66
CA ARG A 69 12.10 -1.46 8.04
C ARG A 69 12.06 -0.53 6.82
N GLU A 70 11.17 -0.78 5.88
CA GLU A 70 11.05 0.00 4.64
C GLU A 70 10.71 1.46 4.92
N LEU A 71 9.82 1.74 5.88
CA LEU A 71 9.54 3.12 6.28
C LEU A 71 10.81 3.82 6.79
N THR A 72 11.60 3.13 7.61
CA THR A 72 12.86 3.67 8.14
C THR A 72 13.87 3.90 7.03
N GLU A 73 14.05 2.94 6.12
CA GLU A 73 15.01 3.00 5.02
C GLU A 73 14.67 4.11 4.00
N GLU A 74 13.39 4.28 3.67
CA GLU A 74 12.97 5.23 2.62
C GLU A 74 12.71 6.65 3.14
N SER A 75 12.41 6.83 4.43
CA SER A 75 12.03 8.13 5.00
C SER A 75 12.81 8.59 6.23
N GLY A 76 13.56 7.70 6.89
CA GLY A 76 14.23 7.95 8.17
C GLY A 76 13.29 7.97 9.39
N LEU A 77 11.98 7.79 9.21
CA LEU A 77 11.02 7.74 10.32
C LEU A 77 11.05 6.38 11.01
N VAL A 78 11.02 6.39 12.34
CA VAL A 78 10.97 5.17 13.17
C VAL A 78 9.57 5.01 13.75
N THR A 79 8.86 3.99 13.30
CA THR A 79 7.50 3.66 13.73
C THR A 79 7.42 3.34 15.24
N LYS A 80 6.35 3.80 15.90
CA LYS A 80 5.98 3.39 17.27
C LYS A 80 4.65 2.66 17.34
N SER A 81 3.76 2.94 16.40
CA SER A 81 2.49 2.23 16.24
C SER A 81 2.16 2.12 14.76
N ILE A 82 1.81 0.91 14.32
CA ILE A 82 1.44 0.63 12.94
C ILE A 82 0.15 -0.19 12.92
N LYS A 83 -0.76 0.16 12.01
CA LYS A 83 -2.06 -0.49 11.88
C LYS A 83 -2.27 -0.86 10.42
N GLN A 84 -2.54 -2.14 10.15
CA GLN A 84 -2.95 -2.56 8.82
C GLN A 84 -4.38 -2.08 8.55
N CYS A 85 -4.60 -1.48 7.39
CA CYS A 85 -5.89 -0.96 6.94
C CYS A 85 -6.33 -1.53 5.59
N GLY A 86 -5.42 -2.14 4.82
CA GLY A 86 -5.76 -2.70 3.52
C GLY A 86 -4.97 -3.94 3.14
N LEU A 87 -5.53 -4.70 2.21
CA LEU A 87 -4.84 -5.74 1.45
C LEU A 87 -5.18 -5.57 -0.03
N LEU A 88 -4.17 -5.39 -0.86
CA LEU A 88 -4.34 -5.19 -2.30
C LEU A 88 -3.60 -6.28 -3.08
N LEU A 89 -4.25 -6.83 -4.09
CA LEU A 89 -3.64 -7.75 -5.05
C LEU A 89 -3.51 -7.06 -6.40
N PHE A 90 -2.28 -6.96 -6.90
CA PHE A 90 -2.00 -6.37 -8.21
C PHE A 90 -1.52 -7.44 -9.18
N TYR A 91 -2.17 -7.47 -10.34
CA TYR A 91 -1.82 -8.32 -11.47
C TYR A 91 -1.35 -7.45 -12.62
N PHE A 92 -0.23 -7.79 -13.24
CA PHE A 92 0.30 -7.08 -14.41
C PHE A 92 0.34 -8.04 -15.59
N GLU A 93 -0.18 -7.65 -16.77
CA GLU A 93 -0.33 -8.49 -17.98
C GLU A 93 0.89 -9.36 -18.39
N LYS A 94 2.10 -9.03 -17.93
CA LYS A 94 3.36 -9.73 -18.28
C LYS A 94 4.14 -10.25 -17.07
N ASP A 95 3.61 -10.08 -15.85
CA ASP A 95 4.25 -10.60 -14.64
C ASP A 95 3.52 -11.87 -14.19
N PRO A 96 4.20 -13.04 -14.15
CA PRO A 96 3.60 -14.27 -13.67
C PRO A 96 3.42 -14.29 -12.14
N VAL A 97 3.95 -13.29 -11.43
CA VAL A 97 3.87 -13.18 -9.97
C VAL A 97 3.02 -11.96 -9.59
N ALA A 98 1.92 -12.20 -8.87
CA ALA A 98 1.09 -11.12 -8.35
C ALA A 98 1.79 -10.38 -7.21
N MET A 99 1.50 -9.09 -7.04
CA MET A 99 1.95 -8.34 -5.86
C MET A 99 0.84 -8.36 -4.82
N GLU A 100 1.13 -8.93 -3.65
CA GLU A 100 0.28 -8.85 -2.47
C GLU A 100 0.78 -7.73 -1.56
N VAL A 101 0.07 -6.61 -1.54
CA VAL A 101 0.47 -5.38 -0.88
C VAL A 101 -0.37 -5.18 0.37
N HIS A 102 0.29 -5.20 1.53
CA HIS A 102 -0.33 -4.90 2.82
C HIS A 102 -0.20 -3.41 3.10
N VAL A 103 -1.34 -2.73 3.25
CA VAL A 103 -1.41 -1.27 3.43
C VAL A 103 -1.52 -0.94 4.92
N PHE A 104 -0.65 -0.06 5.40
CA PHE A 104 -0.55 0.35 6.79
C PHE A 104 -0.65 1.87 6.96
N LEU A 105 -1.23 2.28 8.09
CA LEU A 105 -1.17 3.64 8.59
C LEU A 105 -0.29 3.69 9.84
N VAL A 106 0.47 4.77 9.97
CA VAL A 106 1.35 5.03 11.12
C VAL A 106 1.01 6.39 11.71
N ASP A 107 0.38 6.40 12.87
CA ASP A 107 -0.05 7.62 13.59
C ASP A 107 0.97 8.10 14.63
N ARG A 108 1.95 7.25 14.97
CA ARG A 108 3.00 7.55 15.95
C ARG A 108 4.35 7.05 15.47
N TYR A 109 5.30 7.97 15.40
CA TYR A 109 6.65 7.77 14.89
C TYR A 109 7.63 8.75 15.54
N GLU A 110 8.91 8.43 15.49
CA GLU A 110 10.03 9.28 15.90
C GLU A 110 10.85 9.73 14.70
N GLY A 111 11.56 10.85 14.87
CA GLY A 111 12.40 11.44 13.83
C GLY A 111 11.67 12.44 12.94
N ALA A 112 12.37 12.91 11.92
CA ALA A 112 11.83 13.77 10.87
C ALA A 112 12.05 13.08 9.53
N ALA A 113 11.09 13.25 8.61
CA ALA A 113 11.22 12.67 7.28
C ALA A 113 12.39 13.32 6.54
N VAL A 114 13.27 12.48 5.97
CA VAL A 114 14.45 12.91 5.22
C VAL A 114 14.42 12.36 3.80
N GLU A 115 14.96 13.13 2.86
CA GLU A 115 15.18 12.62 1.51
C GLU A 115 16.28 11.56 1.51
N THR A 116 16.04 10.48 0.78
CA THR A 116 16.96 9.36 0.59
C THR A 116 17.33 9.24 -0.88
N ASP A 117 18.21 8.30 -1.22
CA ASP A 117 18.52 7.98 -2.61
C ASP A 117 17.30 7.40 -3.37
N GLU A 118 16.32 6.87 -2.64
CA GLU A 118 15.13 6.22 -3.22
C GLU A 118 13.89 7.11 -3.22
N MET A 119 13.67 7.88 -2.15
CA MET A 119 12.42 8.62 -1.94
C MET A 119 12.68 10.05 -1.50
N ARG A 120 11.87 10.98 -2.01
CA ARG A 120 11.82 12.37 -1.53
C ARG A 120 10.49 12.62 -0.81
N PRO A 121 10.45 12.58 0.53
CA PRO A 121 9.24 12.79 1.31
C PRO A 121 8.64 14.20 1.18
N GLN A 122 7.31 14.28 1.19
CA GLN A 122 6.55 15.52 1.20
C GLN A 122 5.17 15.29 1.84
N TRP A 123 4.73 16.24 2.64
CA TRP A 123 3.41 16.23 3.25
C TRP A 123 2.32 16.74 2.30
N PHE A 124 1.17 16.06 2.31
CA PHE A 124 -0.04 16.42 1.56
C PHE A 124 -1.27 16.36 2.47
N GLY A 125 -2.30 17.17 2.20
CA GLY A 125 -3.55 17.09 2.96
C GLY A 125 -4.24 15.75 2.69
N ILE A 126 -4.79 15.10 3.71
CA ILE A 126 -5.36 13.74 3.53
C ILE A 126 -6.56 13.72 2.57
N ARG A 127 -7.25 14.86 2.43
CA ARG A 127 -8.40 15.08 1.53
C ARG A 127 -8.02 15.74 0.19
N ASP A 128 -6.76 16.14 0.03
CA ASP A 128 -6.23 16.84 -1.14
C ASP A 128 -5.01 16.08 -1.69
N MET A 129 -5.27 14.80 -2.01
CA MET A 129 -4.25 13.89 -2.50
C MET A 129 -3.96 14.17 -3.98
N PRO A 130 -2.68 14.25 -4.38
CA PRO A 130 -2.28 14.52 -5.75
C PRO A 130 -2.38 13.26 -6.64
N PHE A 131 -3.58 12.68 -6.77
CA PHE A 131 -3.81 11.38 -7.41
C PHE A 131 -3.31 11.33 -8.86
N GLU A 132 -3.31 12.45 -9.58
CA GLU A 132 -2.77 12.56 -10.94
C GLU A 132 -1.25 12.30 -11.03
N ARG A 133 -0.55 12.33 -9.89
CA ARG A 133 0.88 12.02 -9.75
C ARG A 133 1.13 10.70 -9.03
N MET A 134 0.09 9.92 -8.73
CA MET A 134 0.15 8.69 -7.94
C MET A 134 -0.15 7.46 -8.83
N TRP A 135 -0.32 6.29 -8.22
CA TRP A 135 -0.84 5.14 -8.95
C TRP A 135 -2.35 5.30 -9.23
N ALA A 136 -2.81 4.77 -10.36
CA ALA A 136 -4.18 4.99 -10.82
C ALA A 136 -5.22 4.40 -9.84
N ASP A 137 -4.88 3.29 -9.18
CA ASP A 137 -5.72 2.63 -8.19
C ASP A 137 -5.85 3.42 -6.87
N ASP A 138 -4.90 4.29 -6.54
CA ASP A 138 -4.87 5.02 -5.27
C ASP A 138 -6.15 5.84 -5.05
N SER A 139 -6.66 6.45 -6.12
CA SER A 139 -7.92 7.21 -6.09
C SER A 139 -9.16 6.36 -5.77
N HIS A 140 -9.09 5.04 -5.97
CA HIS A 140 -10.20 4.11 -5.71
C HIS A 140 -10.23 3.65 -4.25
N TRP A 141 -9.07 3.30 -3.68
CA TRP A 141 -9.00 2.73 -2.34
C TRP A 141 -8.71 3.75 -1.22
N TRP A 142 -8.06 4.88 -1.52
CA TRP A 142 -7.84 5.96 -0.52
C TRP A 142 -9.14 6.45 0.18
N PRO A 143 -10.30 6.55 -0.49
CA PRO A 143 -11.55 6.88 0.18
C PRO A 143 -11.94 5.94 1.33
N TYR A 144 -11.48 4.68 1.33
CA TYR A 144 -11.72 3.75 2.46
C TYR A 144 -10.86 4.12 3.68
N VAL A 145 -9.62 4.55 3.45
CA VAL A 145 -8.74 5.11 4.49
C VAL A 145 -9.40 6.32 5.15
N LEU A 146 -9.92 7.26 4.34
CA LEU A 146 -10.62 8.46 4.85
C LEU A 146 -11.87 8.16 5.67
N ARG A 147 -12.52 7.01 5.44
CA ARG A 147 -13.68 6.55 6.22
C ARG A 147 -13.28 5.68 7.42
N GLY A 148 -11.98 5.45 7.65
CA GLY A 148 -11.50 4.56 8.70
C GLY A 148 -11.90 3.10 8.50
N GLN A 149 -12.17 2.68 7.26
CA GLN A 149 -12.59 1.33 6.92
C GLN A 149 -11.40 0.46 6.57
N LYS A 150 -11.41 -0.81 7.00
CA LYS A 150 -10.53 -1.82 6.42
C LYS A 150 -11.05 -2.21 5.05
N PHE A 151 -10.16 -2.51 4.11
CA PHE A 151 -10.54 -2.84 2.75
C PHE A 151 -9.68 -3.94 2.14
N VAL A 152 -10.24 -4.58 1.12
CA VAL A 152 -9.52 -5.52 0.25
C VAL A 152 -9.84 -5.19 -1.20
N GLY A 153 -8.85 -5.25 -2.09
CA GLY A 153 -9.05 -4.93 -3.50
C GLY A 153 -8.09 -5.59 -4.48
N GLN A 154 -8.58 -5.97 -5.65
CA GLN A 154 -7.80 -6.58 -6.73
C GLN A 154 -7.77 -5.65 -7.93
N PHE A 155 -6.63 -5.49 -8.59
CA PHE A 155 -6.46 -4.62 -9.75
C PHE A 155 -5.64 -5.31 -10.84
N TRP A 156 -6.15 -5.31 -12.08
CA TRP A 156 -5.49 -5.92 -13.23
C TRP A 156 -4.93 -4.86 -14.16
N PHE A 157 -3.66 -4.52 -13.97
CA PHE A 157 -2.92 -3.55 -14.76
C PHE A 157 -2.46 -4.13 -16.10
N LYS A 158 -2.54 -3.28 -17.12
CA LYS A 158 -1.85 -3.48 -18.40
C LYS A 158 -0.35 -3.31 -18.23
N ALA A 159 0.39 -3.69 -19.27
CA ALA A 159 1.84 -3.53 -19.31
C ALA A 159 2.33 -2.07 -19.18
N ASP A 160 1.45 -1.08 -19.37
CA ASP A 160 1.77 0.35 -19.23
C ASP A 160 1.86 0.83 -17.77
N GLN A 161 1.44 0.01 -16.79
CA GLN A 161 1.43 0.35 -15.35
C GLN A 161 0.61 1.61 -15.01
N VAL A 162 -0.34 1.97 -15.87
CA VAL A 162 -1.22 3.14 -15.73
C VAL A 162 -2.67 2.71 -15.90
N THR A 163 -2.96 1.89 -16.90
CA THR A 163 -4.30 1.41 -17.19
C THR A 163 -4.55 0.10 -16.48
N PHE A 164 -5.64 -0.03 -15.71
CA PHE A 164 -6.16 -1.33 -15.30
C PHE A 164 -7.48 -1.65 -16.01
N THR A 165 -7.68 -2.91 -16.40
CA THR A 165 -8.84 -3.37 -17.17
C THR A 165 -10.01 -3.80 -16.30
N GLN A 166 -9.71 -4.22 -15.07
CA GLN A 166 -10.65 -4.74 -14.11
C GLN A 166 -10.16 -4.36 -12.71
N HIS A 167 -11.10 -4.15 -11.80
CA HIS A 167 -10.80 -4.09 -10.37
C HIS A 167 -11.99 -4.57 -9.54
N THR A 168 -11.69 -5.05 -8.34
CA THR A 168 -12.67 -5.25 -7.26
C THR A 168 -12.18 -4.53 -6.03
N LEU A 169 -13.09 -3.94 -5.26
CA LEU A 169 -12.74 -3.24 -4.03
C LEU A 169 -13.93 -3.28 -3.08
N ARG A 170 -13.68 -3.64 -1.81
CA ARG A 170 -14.74 -3.76 -0.81
C ARG A 170 -14.22 -3.52 0.60
N ALA A 171 -15.12 -3.04 1.45
CA ALA A 171 -14.85 -2.94 2.89
C ALA A 171 -14.94 -4.33 3.54
N VAL A 172 -14.16 -4.53 4.59
CA VAL A 172 -14.16 -5.75 5.41
C VAL A 172 -14.12 -5.39 6.90
N ASP A 173 -14.61 -6.29 7.75
CA ASP A 173 -14.61 -6.09 9.21
C ASP A 173 -13.25 -6.45 9.83
N SER A 174 -12.57 -7.46 9.28
CA SER A 174 -11.20 -7.83 9.65
C SER A 174 -10.30 -8.08 8.43
N LEU A 175 -9.00 -7.94 8.66
CA LEU A 175 -7.92 -8.32 7.73
C LEU A 175 -7.25 -9.64 8.16
N ASP A 176 -7.75 -10.26 9.23
CA ASP A 176 -7.31 -11.58 9.65
C ASP A 176 -7.82 -12.64 8.68
N PHE A 177 -7.01 -13.67 8.45
CA PHE A 177 -7.34 -14.80 7.59
C PHE A 177 -8.18 -15.89 8.28
N ALA A 178 -8.69 -15.61 9.48
CA ALA A 178 -9.41 -16.56 10.34
C ALA A 178 -10.77 -16.99 9.80
#